data_AF-A0A2V9L4T9-F1
#
_entry.id   AF-A0A2V9L4T9-F1
#
_cell.length_a   1.000
_cell.length_b   1.000
_cell.length_c   1.000
_cell.angle_alpha   90.00
_cell.angle_beta   90.00
_cell.angle_gamma   90.00
#
_symmetry.space_group_name_H-M   'P 1'
#
loop_
_entity.id
_entity.type
_entity.pdbx_description
1 polymer ?
#
loop_
_entity_poly.entity_id
_entity_poly.type
_entity_poly.pdbx_seq_one_letter_code
_entity_poly.pdbx_strand_id
1 'polypeptide(L)'
;CMEGPAFSTLAESNAYRAWGMDLIGMTNLPEAKLAREAEICYATLAMVTDYDCWHAEHDSVTVDLVIEYLNRNVENAQKIVRAAVGRLPRERTCKCASALAHAILTGPKRIPARTRKKLALLVGKYLK
;
A
#
# COMPACT_ATOMS: atom_id res chain seq x y z
N CYS A 1 7.82 1.80 4.38
CA CYS A 1 7.53 2.79 3.32
C CYS A 1 8.28 4.07 3.69
N MET A 2 9.25 4.46 2.89
CA MET A 2 9.99 5.71 3.06
C MET A 2 9.47 6.77 2.09
N GLU A 3 9.87 8.02 2.29
CA GLU A 3 9.39 9.15 1.45
C GLU A 3 10.02 9.13 0.04
N GLY A 4 11.31 8.84 -0.07
CA GLY A 4 12.05 9.04 -1.33
C GLY A 4 12.30 10.53 -1.64
N PRO A 5 12.80 10.87 -2.85
CA PRO A 5 13.14 10.00 -3.97
C PRO A 5 14.52 9.32 -3.83
N ALA A 6 15.33 9.73 -2.85
CA ALA A 6 16.62 9.10 -2.58
C ALA A 6 16.42 7.69 -1.99
N PHE A 7 17.33 6.78 -2.34
CA PHE A 7 17.45 5.50 -1.64
C PHE A 7 17.95 5.71 -0.21
N SER A 8 17.75 4.69 0.63
CA SER A 8 18.21 4.74 2.01
C SER A 8 19.74 4.79 2.08
N THR A 9 20.25 5.42 3.12
CA THR A 9 21.63 5.26 3.57
C THR A 9 21.81 3.90 4.25
N LEU A 10 23.04 3.40 4.33
CA LEU A 10 23.35 2.14 5.01
C LEU A 10 22.89 2.13 6.47
N ALA A 11 22.97 3.29 7.15
CA ALA A 11 22.50 3.42 8.53
C ALA A 11 20.98 3.26 8.64
N GLU A 12 20.22 3.84 7.72
CA GLU A 12 18.76 3.69 7.66
C GLU A 12 18.35 2.25 7.33
N SER A 13 18.99 1.62 6.34
CA SER A 13 18.71 0.22 5.98
C SER A 13 18.97 -0.73 7.15
N ASN A 14 20.06 -0.51 7.90
CA ASN A 14 20.33 -1.28 9.12
C ASN A 14 19.32 -1.01 10.24
N ALA A 15 18.82 0.23 10.38
CA ALA A 15 17.76 0.54 11.34
C ALA A 15 16.46 -0.20 10.99
N TYR A 16 16.03 -0.19 9.72
CA TYR A 16 14.82 -0.89 9.28
C TYR A 16 14.93 -2.41 9.50
N ARG A 17 16.09 -3.00 9.24
CA ARG A 17 16.37 -4.42 9.52
C ARG A 17 16.33 -4.72 11.01
N ALA A 18 16.92 -3.87 11.84
CA ALA A 18 16.87 -4.02 13.30
C ALA A 18 15.44 -3.90 13.86
N TRP A 19 14.55 -3.18 13.16
CA TRP A 19 13.11 -3.12 13.47
C TRP A 19 12.33 -4.34 12.94
N GLY A 20 12.98 -5.29 12.27
CA GLY A 20 12.34 -6.48 11.71
C GLY A 20 11.58 -6.22 10.41
N MET A 21 11.94 -5.19 9.64
CA MET A 21 11.35 -4.94 8.33
C MET A 21 12.04 -5.78 7.25
N ASP A 22 11.24 -6.46 6.42
CA ASP A 22 11.74 -7.35 5.36
C ASP A 22 11.89 -6.66 4.00
N LEU A 23 11.05 -5.65 3.72
CA LEU A 23 10.95 -4.99 2.41
C LEU A 23 10.85 -3.48 2.57
N ILE A 24 11.44 -2.75 1.62
CA ILE A 24 11.36 -1.30 1.52
C ILE A 24 10.75 -0.87 0.17
N GLY A 25 10.10 0.29 0.18
CA GLY A 25 9.42 0.88 -0.98
C GLY A 25 8.86 2.25 -0.62
N MET A 26 8.28 2.95 -1.60
CA MET A 26 7.92 4.38 -1.49
C MET A 26 6.44 4.69 -1.79
N THR A 27 5.60 3.70 -2.10
CA THR A 27 4.25 3.95 -2.68
C THR A 27 3.06 3.46 -1.86
N ASN A 28 3.18 2.34 -1.13
CA ASN A 28 2.04 1.73 -0.44
C ASN A 28 1.47 2.57 0.71
N LEU A 29 2.21 3.57 1.21
CA LEU A 29 1.72 4.59 2.12
C LEU A 29 1.72 5.94 1.40
N PRO A 30 0.60 6.70 1.36
CA PRO A 30 -0.65 6.52 2.12
C PRO A 30 -1.69 5.59 1.47
N GLU A 31 -1.41 4.96 0.32
CA GLU A 31 -2.39 4.20 -0.47
C GLU A 31 -3.19 3.18 0.36
N ALA A 32 -2.53 2.35 1.16
CA ALA A 32 -3.18 1.34 2.01
C ALA A 32 -4.12 1.96 3.06
N LYS A 33 -3.79 3.14 3.60
CA LYS A 33 -4.64 3.86 4.56
C LYS A 33 -5.88 4.42 3.87
N LEU A 34 -5.72 5.03 2.70
CA LEU A 34 -6.83 5.56 1.91
C LEU A 34 -7.77 4.44 1.45
N ALA A 35 -7.23 3.29 1.01
CA ALA A 35 -8.03 2.13 0.66
C ALA A 35 -8.84 1.60 1.84
N ARG A 36 -8.27 1.64 3.05
CA ARG A 36 -8.97 1.28 4.29
C ARG A 36 -10.10 2.26 4.62
N GLU A 37 -9.86 3.56 4.52
CA GLU A 37 -10.89 4.60 4.72
C GLU A 37 -12.03 4.49 3.68
N ALA A 38 -11.70 4.05 2.47
CA ALA A 38 -12.66 3.77 1.40
C ALA A 38 -13.30 2.37 1.47
N GLU A 39 -12.98 1.58 2.50
CA GLU A 39 -13.56 0.25 2.74
C GLU A 39 -13.34 -0.77 1.59
N ILE A 40 -12.21 -0.62 0.90
CA ILE A 40 -11.73 -1.53 -0.14
C ILE A 40 -10.87 -2.62 0.54
N CYS A 41 -11.09 -3.91 0.25
CA CYS A 41 -10.14 -4.94 0.72
C CYS A 41 -8.84 -4.73 -0.11
N TYR A 42 -7.73 -4.42 0.55
CA TYR A 42 -6.45 -4.03 -0.08
C TYR A 42 -5.36 -5.04 0.27
N ALA A 43 -4.52 -5.38 -0.71
CA ALA A 43 -3.33 -6.22 -0.54
C ALA A 43 -2.21 -5.76 -1.48
N THR A 44 -0.97 -6.03 -1.10
CA THR A 44 0.22 -5.67 -1.88
C THR A 44 0.89 -6.93 -2.42
N LEU A 45 1.18 -6.95 -3.72
CA LEU A 45 2.14 -7.87 -4.33
C LEU A 45 3.46 -7.10 -4.52
N ALA A 46 4.42 -7.31 -3.62
CA ALA A 46 5.73 -6.68 -3.71
C ALA A 46 6.68 -7.58 -4.51
N MET A 47 7.32 -7.02 -5.53
CA MET A 47 8.32 -7.71 -6.35
C MET A 47 9.70 -7.18 -5.93
N VAL A 48 10.55 -8.06 -5.40
CA VAL A 48 11.92 -7.69 -4.99
C VAL A 48 12.74 -7.38 -6.23
N THR A 49 13.36 -6.21 -6.28
CA THR A 49 14.23 -5.76 -7.37
C THR A 49 15.71 -5.79 -7.01
N ASP A 50 16.03 -5.62 -5.72
CA ASP A 50 17.38 -5.49 -5.20
C ASP A 50 17.37 -5.68 -3.67
N TYR A 51 18.54 -5.60 -3.05
CA TYR A 51 18.74 -5.75 -1.61
C TYR A 51 18.87 -4.41 -0.87
N ASP A 52 18.36 -3.30 -1.40
CA ASP A 52 18.64 -1.96 -0.86
C ASP A 52 20.18 -1.75 -0.74
N CYS A 53 20.66 -0.82 0.10
CA CYS A 53 22.10 -0.57 0.23
C CYS A 53 22.81 -1.36 1.36
N TRP A 54 22.14 -2.35 1.99
CA TRP A 54 22.73 -3.06 3.14
C TRP A 54 23.66 -4.23 2.76
N HIS A 55 23.54 -4.76 1.55
CA HIS A 55 24.28 -5.95 1.15
C HIS A 55 25.67 -5.59 0.63
N ALA A 56 26.73 -5.98 1.36
CA ALA A 56 28.11 -5.55 1.11
C ALA A 56 28.70 -6.03 -0.24
N GLU A 57 28.20 -7.13 -0.80
CA GLU A 57 28.64 -7.66 -2.10
C GLU A 57 27.77 -7.19 -3.28
N HIS A 58 26.75 -6.36 -3.02
CA HIS A 58 25.90 -5.81 -4.05
C HIS A 58 26.23 -4.33 -4.21
N ASP A 59 26.59 -3.90 -5.42
CA ASP A 59 26.76 -2.48 -5.71
C ASP A 59 25.50 -1.70 -5.28
N SER A 60 25.70 -0.51 -4.73
CA SER A 60 24.62 0.41 -4.36
C SER A 60 23.56 0.45 -5.45
N VAL A 61 22.28 0.38 -5.05
CA VAL A 61 21.13 0.32 -5.97
C VAL A 61 21.25 1.40 -7.06
N THR A 62 21.37 0.96 -8.31
CA THR A 62 21.31 1.83 -9.49
C THR A 62 19.93 1.73 -10.13
N VAL A 63 19.50 2.82 -10.77
CA VAL A 63 18.20 2.88 -11.47
C VAL A 63 18.12 1.81 -12.57
N ASP A 64 19.21 1.54 -13.26
CA ASP A 64 19.25 0.58 -14.36
C ASP A 64 19.02 -0.87 -13.89
N LEU A 65 19.62 -1.26 -12.77
CA LEU A 65 19.43 -2.58 -12.17
C LEU A 65 17.97 -2.80 -11.75
N VAL A 66 17.35 -1.77 -11.15
CA VAL A 66 15.94 -1.79 -10.77
C VAL A 66 15.05 -1.98 -12.00
N ILE A 67 15.31 -1.26 -13.10
CA ILE A 67 14.52 -1.35 -14.33
C ILE A 67 14.64 -2.75 -14.96
N GLU A 68 15.83 -3.36 -14.98
CA GLU A 68 16.02 -4.71 -15.52
C GLU A 68 15.17 -5.75 -14.76
N TYR A 69 15.31 -5.79 -13.42
CA TYR A 69 14.56 -6.74 -12.61
C TYR A 69 13.06 -6.43 -12.59
N LEU A 70 12.68 -5.16 -12.63
CA LEU A 70 11.28 -4.76 -12.75
C LEU A 70 10.67 -5.34 -14.03
N ASN A 71 11.32 -5.18 -15.19
CA ASN A 71 10.82 -5.74 -16.45
C ASN A 71 10.69 -7.27 -16.41
N ARG A 72 11.67 -7.98 -15.82
CA ARG A 72 11.55 -9.44 -15.60
C ARG A 72 10.38 -9.81 -14.69
N ASN A 73 10.14 -9.00 -13.67
CA ASN A 73 9.07 -9.20 -12.70
C ASN A 73 7.67 -8.94 -13.25
N VAL A 74 7.53 -8.11 -14.30
CA VAL A 74 6.23 -7.77 -14.90
C VAL A 74 5.46 -9.01 -15.35
N GLU A 75 6.10 -9.94 -16.06
CA GLU A 75 5.40 -11.14 -16.56
C GLU A 75 4.86 -12.01 -15.42
N ASN A 76 5.66 -12.20 -14.37
CA ASN A 76 5.26 -12.96 -13.19
C ASN A 76 4.14 -12.25 -12.43
N ALA A 77 4.25 -10.93 -12.24
CA ALA A 77 3.21 -10.14 -11.61
C ALA A 77 1.88 -10.26 -12.37
N GLN A 78 1.88 -10.15 -13.69
CA GLN A 78 0.67 -10.31 -14.49
C GLN A 78 0.05 -11.72 -14.38
N LYS A 79 0.88 -12.78 -14.38
CA LYS A 79 0.42 -14.17 -14.19
C LYS A 79 -0.23 -14.33 -12.81
N ILE A 80 0.39 -13.81 -11.76
CA ILE A 80 -0.12 -13.86 -10.39
C ILE A 80 -1.44 -13.09 -10.29
N VAL A 81 -1.52 -11.86 -10.81
CA VAL A 81 -2.73 -11.03 -10.76
C VAL A 81 -3.89 -11.71 -11.48
N ARG A 82 -3.68 -12.25 -12.69
CA ARG A 82 -4.73 -12.99 -13.42
C ARG A 82 -5.24 -14.17 -12.60
N ALA A 83 -4.33 -14.95 -12.02
CA ALA A 83 -4.67 -16.12 -11.24
C ALA A 83 -5.31 -15.78 -9.88
N ALA A 84 -4.96 -14.64 -9.28
CA ALA A 84 -5.55 -14.14 -8.04
C ALA A 84 -6.98 -13.65 -8.28
N VAL A 85 -7.20 -12.81 -9.30
CA VAL A 85 -8.53 -12.29 -9.65
C VAL A 85 -9.52 -13.41 -9.93
N GLY A 86 -9.10 -14.46 -10.66
CA GLY A 86 -9.94 -15.63 -10.92
C GLY A 86 -10.32 -16.46 -9.68
N ARG A 87 -9.59 -16.29 -8.57
CA ARG A 87 -9.85 -17.01 -7.30
C ARG A 87 -10.56 -16.15 -6.25
N LEU A 88 -10.78 -14.86 -6.51
CA LEU A 88 -11.46 -14.00 -5.54
C LEU A 88 -12.92 -14.43 -5.40
N PRO A 89 -13.43 -14.52 -4.15
CA PRO A 89 -14.85 -14.81 -3.93
C PRO A 89 -15.70 -13.66 -4.45
N ARG A 90 -16.88 -13.98 -5.00
CA ARG A 90 -17.86 -12.96 -5.42
C ARG A 90 -18.42 -12.18 -4.24
N GLU A 91 -18.63 -12.87 -3.13
CA GLU A 91 -19.14 -12.27 -1.89
C GLU A 91 -18.00 -11.80 -1.00
N ARG A 92 -18.14 -10.60 -0.43
CA ARG A 92 -17.19 -10.03 0.50
C ARG A 92 -17.61 -10.33 1.93
N THR A 93 -16.90 -11.26 2.57
CA THR A 93 -17.05 -11.56 4.01
C THR A 93 -15.98 -10.85 4.87
N CYS A 94 -15.08 -10.08 4.25
CA CYS A 94 -14.00 -9.35 4.90
C CYS A 94 -14.55 -8.18 5.75
N LYS A 95 -13.98 -7.92 6.94
CA LYS A 95 -14.36 -6.76 7.80
C LYS A 95 -14.02 -5.41 7.18
N CYS A 96 -13.25 -5.36 6.08
CA CYS A 96 -12.87 -4.10 5.44
C CYS A 96 -14.08 -3.33 4.90
N ALA A 97 -15.16 -4.03 4.53
CA ALA A 97 -16.39 -3.40 4.00
C ALA A 97 -17.14 -2.52 5.02
N SER A 98 -16.79 -2.63 6.31
CA SER A 98 -17.38 -1.85 7.39
C SER A 98 -16.32 -1.14 8.25
N ALA A 99 -15.10 -0.96 7.73
CA ALA A 99 -13.99 -0.40 8.49
C ALA A 99 -14.26 1.03 9.00
N LEU A 100 -15.11 1.79 8.31
CA LEU A 100 -15.38 3.18 8.64
C LEU A 100 -16.53 3.35 9.66
N ALA A 101 -17.31 2.29 9.91
CA ALA A 101 -18.54 2.32 10.72
C ALA A 101 -18.36 2.96 12.11
N HIS A 102 -17.22 2.72 12.75
CA HIS A 102 -16.92 3.22 14.09
C HIS A 102 -15.68 4.12 14.14
N ALA A 103 -15.17 4.54 12.97
CA ALA A 103 -13.98 5.38 12.87
C ALA A 103 -14.30 6.88 12.72
N ILE A 104 -15.58 7.24 12.53
CA ILE A 104 -16.01 8.63 12.41
C ILE A 104 -16.31 9.21 13.80
N LEU A 105 -15.41 10.07 14.29
CA LEU A 105 -15.58 10.75 15.57
C LEU A 105 -16.52 11.97 15.48
N THR A 106 -16.55 12.64 14.33
CA THR A 106 -17.34 13.87 14.17
C THR A 106 -18.83 13.57 14.19
N GLY A 107 -19.53 14.13 15.18
CA GLY A 107 -20.99 13.96 15.29
C GLY A 107 -21.72 14.40 14.00
N PRO A 108 -22.68 13.62 13.46
CA PRO A 108 -23.29 13.86 12.15
C PRO A 108 -23.88 15.26 11.94
N LYS A 109 -24.41 15.87 13.01
CA LYS A 109 -24.99 17.24 13.01
C LYS A 109 -23.94 18.34 12.88
N ARG A 110 -22.68 18.07 13.20
CA ARG A 110 -21.55 19.02 13.13
C ARG A 110 -20.81 18.96 11.79
N ILE A 111 -21.12 17.99 10.94
CA ILE A 111 -20.46 17.82 9.64
C ILE A 111 -21.05 18.83 8.65
N PRO A 112 -20.26 19.78 8.12
CA PRO A 112 -20.75 20.77 7.16
C PRO A 112 -21.29 20.10 5.89
N ALA A 113 -22.33 20.70 5.29
CA ALA A 113 -22.94 20.18 4.05
C ALA A 113 -21.93 20.02 2.91
N ARG A 114 -20.96 20.94 2.78
CA ARG A 114 -19.87 20.86 1.81
C ARG A 114 -19.02 19.59 1.99
N THR A 115 -18.62 19.29 3.22
CA THR A 115 -17.79 18.11 3.54
C THR A 115 -18.56 16.82 3.32
N ARG A 116 -19.84 16.79 3.73
CA ARG A 116 -20.76 15.67 3.48
C ARG A 116 -20.90 15.36 2.00
N LYS A 117 -21.04 16.40 1.15
CA LYS A 117 -21.07 16.24 -0.31
C LYS A 117 -19.74 15.75 -0.86
N LYS A 118 -18.60 16.30 -0.40
CA LYS A 118 -17.25 15.91 -0.84
C LYS A 118 -16.96 14.43 -0.55
N LEU A 119 -17.38 13.93 0.61
CA LEU A 119 -17.06 12.57 1.07
C LEU A 119 -18.19 11.56 0.85
N ALA A 120 -19.25 11.94 0.13
CA ALA A 120 -20.48 11.14 0.03
C ALA A 120 -20.26 9.69 -0.39
N LEU A 121 -19.29 9.42 -1.28
CA LEU A 121 -18.94 8.06 -1.73
C LEU A 121 -18.37 7.18 -0.61
N LEU A 122 -17.69 7.78 0.39
CA LEU A 122 -17.02 7.06 1.46
C LEU A 122 -17.92 6.94 2.70
N VAL A 123 -18.55 8.05 3.11
CA VAL A 123 -19.28 8.14 4.39
C VAL A 123 -20.80 8.08 4.24
N GLY A 124 -21.33 8.16 3.01
CA GLY A 124 -22.76 8.36 2.77
C GLY A 124 -23.67 7.29 3.39
N LYS A 125 -23.18 6.05 3.47
CA LYS A 125 -23.92 4.94 4.09
C LYS A 125 -24.03 5.05 5.62
N TYR A 126 -23.18 5.84 6.27
CA TYR A 126 -23.13 6.04 7.72
C TYR A 126 -23.74 7.35 8.19
N LEU A 127 -23.77 8.37 7.33
CA LEU A 127 -24.26 9.70 7.67
C LEU A 127 -25.71 9.91 7.21
N LYS A 128 -26.61 8.95 7.38
CA LYS A 128 -28.03 9.18 7.07
C LYS A 128 -28.65 10.24 7.97
#